data_AF-A0A165QYW0-F1
#
_entry.id   AF-A0A165QYW0-F1
#
_cell.length_a   1.000
_cell.length_b   1.000
_cell.length_c   1.000
_cell.angle_alpha   90.00
_cell.angle_beta   90.00
_cell.angle_gamma   90.00
#
_symmetry.space_group_name_H-M   'P 1'
#
loop_
_entity.id
_entity.type
_entity.pdbx_description
1 polymer ?
#
loop_
_entity_poly.entity_id
_entity_poly.type
_entity_poly.pdbx_seq_one_letter_code
_entity_poly.pdbx_strand_id
1 'polypeptide(L)'
;VCVRLLCLPRDLVEEIFQRMPGDHASPEDMTKLMAHIPTTWPQRGSLIVDLNVGQPSEQTWFAEFMRQDSPPLDVTSSVEPGLNHLRIIQLANMSDRLFVL
;
A
#
# COMPACT_ATOMS: atom_id res chain seq x y z
N VAL A 1 11.05 9.79 8.41
CA VAL A 1 10.29 9.46 7.18
C VAL A 1 8.96 8.86 7.65
N CYS A 2 7.83 9.21 7.06
CA CYS A 2 6.56 8.54 7.32
C CYS A 2 6.27 7.65 6.11
N VAL A 3 6.09 6.35 6.33
CA VAL A 3 5.87 5.36 5.27
C VAL A 3 4.55 4.66 5.56
N ARG A 4 3.66 4.63 4.56
CA ARG A 4 2.33 4.03 4.71
C ARG A 4 2.06 3.16 3.51
N LEU A 5 1.57 1.95 3.75
CA LEU A 5 1.09 1.08 2.71
C LEU A 5 -0.38 1.41 2.40
N LEU A 6 -0.64 1.83 1.17
CA LEU A 6 -1.97 2.06 0.62
C LEU A 6 -2.43 0.83 -0.18
N CYS A 7 -3.73 0.59 -0.17
CA CYS A 7 -4.40 -0.38 -1.04
C CYS A 7 -5.45 0.36 -1.87
N LEU A 8 -5.19 0.54 -3.16
CA LEU A 8 -5.97 1.42 -4.02
C LEU A 8 -6.76 0.61 -5.06
N PRO A 9 -7.97 1.05 -5.46
CA PRO A 9 -8.66 0.46 -6.61
C PRO A 9 -7.86 0.69 -7.89
N ARG A 10 -7.61 -0.39 -8.65
CA ARG A 10 -6.80 -0.30 -9.88
C ARG A 10 -7.39 0.70 -10.88
N ASP A 11 -8.68 0.58 -11.17
CA ASP A 11 -9.36 1.39 -12.18
C ASP A 11 -9.25 2.90 -11.90
N LEU A 12 -9.35 3.29 -10.62
CA LEU A 12 -9.25 4.69 -10.21
C LEU A 12 -7.82 5.22 -10.35
N VAL A 13 -6.83 4.40 -10.04
CA VAL A 13 -5.43 4.75 -10.25
C VAL A 13 -5.14 4.90 -11.75
N GLU A 14 -5.62 3.97 -12.58
CA GLU A 14 -5.48 4.04 -14.03
C GLU A 14 -6.14 5.30 -14.62
N GLU A 15 -7.34 5.67 -14.16
CA GLU A 15 -7.99 6.91 -14.56
C GLU A 15 -7.13 8.15 -14.23
N ILE A 16 -6.53 8.18 -13.04
CA ILE A 16 -5.66 9.27 -12.60
C ILE A 16 -4.40 9.36 -13.45
N PHE A 17 -3.77 8.21 -13.77
CA PHE A 17 -2.62 8.16 -14.67
C PHE A 17 -2.97 8.64 -16.08
N GLN A 18 -4.14 8.27 -16.61
CA GLN A 18 -4.58 8.70 -17.95
C GLN A 18 -4.90 10.19 -18.03
N ARG A 19 -5.33 10.80 -16.94
CA ARG A 19 -5.65 12.24 -16.86
C ARG A 19 -4.42 13.12 -16.65
N MET A 20 -3.28 12.55 -16.30
CA MET A 20 -2.04 13.30 -16.15
C MET A 20 -1.43 13.65 -17.52
N PRO A 21 -1.02 14.91 -17.74
CA PRO A 21 -0.28 15.29 -18.94
C PRO A 21 1.00 14.44 -19.05
N GLY A 22 1.12 13.69 -20.15
CA GLY A 22 2.32 12.90 -20.45
C GLY A 22 3.55 13.81 -20.45
N ASP A 23 4.55 13.43 -19.66
CA ASP A 23 5.91 14.00 -19.52
C ASP A 23 6.21 14.93 -18.34
N HIS A 24 5.25 15.33 -17.49
CA HIS A 24 5.54 16.31 -16.40
C HIS A 24 5.01 16.00 -15.00
N ALA A 25 4.42 14.84 -14.73
CA ALA A 25 4.06 14.49 -13.35
C ALA A 25 5.33 14.15 -12.56
N SER A 26 5.71 15.02 -11.62
CA SER A 26 6.80 14.70 -10.70
C SER A 26 6.39 13.53 -9.79
N PRO A 27 7.33 12.70 -9.30
CA PRO A 27 7.01 11.67 -8.31
C PRO A 27 6.31 12.23 -7.07
N GLU A 28 6.56 13.49 -6.72
CA GLU A 28 5.90 14.19 -5.63
C GLU A 28 4.42 14.44 -5.94
N ASP A 29 4.09 14.90 -7.15
CA ASP A 29 2.70 15.11 -7.58
C ASP A 29 1.93 13.80 -7.63
N MET A 30 2.56 12.73 -8.11
CA MET A 30 2.00 11.38 -8.10
C MET A 30 1.68 10.91 -6.68
N THR A 31 2.64 11.08 -5.76
CA THR A 31 2.48 10.70 -4.35
C THR A 31 1.34 11.49 -3.71
N LYS A 32 1.27 12.80 -3.96
CA LYS A 32 0.18 13.64 -3.47
C LYS A 32 -1.17 13.16 -4.02
N LEU A 33 -1.27 12.89 -5.32
CA LEU A 33 -2.53 12.42 -5.92
C LEU A 33 -2.97 11.08 -5.33
N MET A 34 -2.05 10.10 -5.25
CA MET A 34 -2.34 8.79 -4.67
C MET A 34 -2.74 8.87 -3.20
N ALA A 35 -2.14 9.78 -2.42
CA ALA A 35 -2.48 9.98 -1.01
C ALA A 35 -3.92 10.49 -0.78
N HIS A 36 -4.55 11.10 -1.79
CA HIS A 36 -5.96 11.52 -1.72
C HIS A 36 -6.93 10.41 -2.13
N ILE A 37 -6.45 9.31 -2.71
CA ILE A 37 -7.30 8.18 -3.06
C ILE A 37 -7.63 7.42 -1.77
N PRO A 38 -8.93 7.21 -1.45
CA PRO A 38 -9.30 6.40 -0.30
C PRO A 38 -8.71 4.99 -0.43
N THR A 39 -8.05 4.53 0.63
CA THR A 39 -7.61 3.15 0.70
C THR A 39 -8.82 2.22 0.82
N THR A 40 -8.84 1.17 0.02
CA THR A 40 -9.89 0.17 -0.04
C THR A 40 -9.29 -1.22 0.18
N TRP A 41 -9.13 -1.60 1.45
CA TRP A 41 -8.61 -2.91 1.79
C TRP A 41 -9.53 -4.03 1.26
N PRO A 42 -8.97 -5.19 0.89
CA PRO A 42 -9.75 -6.31 0.39
C PRO A 42 -10.54 -6.97 1.54
N GLN A 43 -11.39 -7.96 1.19
CA GLN A 43 -12.21 -8.66 2.18
C GLN A 43 -11.34 -9.24 3.30
N ARG A 44 -11.85 -9.21 4.55
CA ARG A 44 -11.17 -9.78 5.71
C ARG A 44 -10.72 -11.22 5.44
N GLY A 45 -9.46 -11.52 5.76
CA GLY A 45 -8.86 -12.85 5.62
C GLY A 45 -8.28 -13.14 4.23
N SER A 46 -8.31 -12.17 3.31
CA SER A 46 -7.72 -12.34 1.98
C SER A 46 -6.26 -11.88 1.89
N LEU A 47 -5.77 -11.07 2.83
CA LEU A 47 -4.47 -10.42 2.76
C LEU A 47 -3.68 -10.59 4.06
N ILE A 48 -2.39 -10.87 3.92
CA ILE A 48 -1.38 -10.74 4.98
C ILE A 48 -0.26 -9.85 4.45
N VAL A 49 0.22 -8.93 5.28
CA VAL A 49 1.38 -8.09 4.97
C VAL A 49 2.47 -8.37 5.99
N ASP A 50 3.67 -8.68 5.52
CA ASP A 50 4.84 -8.79 6.38
C ASP A 50 5.89 -7.76 5.97
N LEU A 51 6.61 -7.23 6.94
CA LEU A 51 7.80 -6.41 6.73
C LEU A 51 8.97 -6.98 7.53
N ASN A 52 10.12 -7.13 6.88
CA ASN A 52 11.38 -7.52 7.49
C ASN A 52 11.33 -8.86 8.25
N VAL A 53 10.60 -9.85 7.72
CA VAL A 53 10.52 -11.21 8.29
C VAL A 53 11.92 -11.79 8.55
N GLY A 54 12.15 -12.27 9.76
CA GLY A 54 13.42 -12.79 10.24
C GLY A 54 14.40 -11.74 10.77
N GLN A 55 13.99 -10.47 10.84
CA GLN A 55 14.80 -9.36 11.37
C GLN A 55 14.20 -8.79 12.67
N PRO A 56 14.96 -8.02 13.47
CA PRO A 56 14.45 -7.43 14.72
C PRO A 56 13.26 -6.48 14.56
N SER A 57 13.14 -5.79 13.41
CA SER A 57 11.98 -4.94 13.07
C SER A 57 10.84 -5.69 12.39
N GLU A 58 10.85 -7.03 12.42
CA GLU A 58 9.78 -7.82 11.84
C GLU A 58 8.41 -7.36 12.35
N GLN A 59 7.51 -7.16 11.40
CA GLN A 59 6.13 -6.87 11.72
C GLN A 59 5.20 -7.55 10.71
N THR A 60 4.20 -8.23 11.23
CA THR A 60 3.12 -8.83 10.43
C THR A 60 1.82 -8.13 10.75
N TRP A 61 1.04 -7.85 9.70
CA TRP A 61 -0.30 -7.31 9.79
C TRP A 61 -1.30 -8.28 9.17
N PHE A 62 -2.25 -8.69 9.99
CA PHE A 62 -3.38 -9.54 9.61
C PHE A 62 -4.63 -8.70 9.29
N ALA A 63 -5.69 -9.39 8.91
CA ALA A 63 -6.92 -8.80 8.40
C ALA A 63 -7.62 -7.83 9.39
N GLU A 64 -7.39 -7.93 10.68
CA GLU A 64 -7.90 -6.99 11.68
C GLU A 64 -7.33 -5.58 11.55
N PHE A 65 -6.12 -5.42 10.98
CA PHE A 65 -5.51 -4.11 10.75
C PHE A 65 -5.97 -3.49 9.42
N MET A 66 -6.42 -4.32 8.48
CA MET A 66 -6.76 -3.96 7.10
C MET A 66 -8.24 -4.25 6.81
N ARG A 67 -9.13 -3.63 7.59
CA ARG A 67 -10.58 -3.69 7.36
C ARG A 67 -10.96 -2.72 6.25
N GLN A 68 -12.12 -2.91 5.63
CA GLN A 68 -12.56 -2.11 4.47
C GLN A 68 -12.48 -0.58 4.69
N ASP A 69 -12.78 -0.12 5.91
CA ASP A 69 -12.73 1.30 6.30
C ASP A 69 -11.49 1.67 7.13
N SER A 70 -10.52 0.76 7.24
CA SER A 70 -9.25 1.04 7.93
C SER A 70 -8.47 2.11 7.15
N PRO A 71 -7.74 2.99 7.85
CA PRO A 71 -6.80 3.90 7.20
C PRO A 71 -5.68 3.12 6.47
N PRO A 72 -4.87 3.81 5.65
CA PRO A 72 -3.60 3.25 5.18
C PRO A 72 -2.78 2.68 6.34
N LEU A 73 -2.05 1.60 6.07
CA LEU A 73 -1.30 0.89 7.08
C LEU A 73 0.01 1.64 7.36
N ASP A 74 0.17 2.17 8.57
CA ASP A 74 1.42 2.82 8.96
C ASP A 74 2.49 1.76 9.26
N VAL A 75 3.55 1.75 8.45
CA VAL A 75 4.67 0.81 8.59
C VAL A 75 5.94 1.51 9.08
N THR A 76 5.85 2.80 9.41
CA THR A 76 6.99 3.67 9.71
C THR A 76 7.91 3.09 10.79
N SER A 77 7.35 2.53 11.86
CA SER A 77 8.13 1.98 12.98
C SER A 77 8.94 0.73 12.65
N SER A 78 8.59 0.05 11.55
CA SER A 78 9.21 -1.20 11.12
C SER A 78 10.17 -0.99 9.96
N VAL A 79 10.33 0.25 9.47
CA VAL A 79 11.30 0.59 8.44
C VAL A 79 12.66 0.85 9.09
N GLU A 80 13.68 0.12 8.66
CA GLU A 80 15.06 0.28 9.11
C GLU A 80 15.94 0.97 8.06
N PRO A 81 17.06 1.61 8.47
CA PRO A 81 18.08 2.05 7.53
C PRO A 81 18.64 0.89 6.71
N GLY A 82 18.65 1.04 5.39
CA GLY A 82 19.15 0.02 4.47
C GLY A 82 18.03 -0.69 3.72
N LEU A 83 18.18 -2.00 3.52
CA LEU A 83 17.26 -2.79 2.72
C LEU A 83 16.11 -3.32 3.58
N ASN A 84 14.89 -2.99 3.19
CA ASN A 84 13.67 -3.50 3.81
C ASN A 84 12.98 -4.49 2.86
N HIS A 85 12.36 -5.53 3.41
CA HIS A 85 11.68 -6.57 2.66
C HIS A 85 10.19 -6.61 3.00
N LEU A 86 9.36 -6.01 2.14
CA LEU A 86 7.90 -6.08 2.23
C LEU A 86 7.38 -7.30 1.47
N ARG A 87 6.50 -8.09 2.10
CA ARG A 87 5.77 -9.20 1.48
C ARG A 87 4.28 -8.91 1.54
N ILE A 88 3.62 -9.01 0.40
CA ILE A 88 2.17 -8.91 0.27
C ILE A 88 1.67 -10.30 -0.13
N ILE A 89 1.07 -11.01 0.81
CA ILE A 89 0.63 -12.40 0.64
C ILE A 89 -0.86 -12.38 0.35
N GLN A 90 -1.21 -12.73 -0.88
CA GLN A 90 -2.59 -12.78 -1.36
C GLN A 90 -3.16 -14.18 -1.18
N LEU A 91 -4.27 -14.29 -0.45
CA LEU A 91 -5.00 -15.53 -0.19
C LEU A 91 -6.28 -15.63 -1.03
N ALA A 92 -6.62 -14.59 -1.79
CA ALA A 92 -7.71 -14.52 -2.74
C ALA A 92 -7.31 -13.69 -3.96
N ASN A 93 -8.17 -13.64 -4.99
CA ASN A 93 -7.94 -12.76 -6.14
C ASN A 93 -7.93 -11.29 -5.71
N MET A 94 -6.89 -10.56 -6.11
CA MET A 94 -6.73 -9.11 -5.88
C MET A 94 -6.33 -8.37 -7.14
N SER A 95 -6.71 -8.89 -8.31
CA SER A 95 -6.42 -8.28 -9.60
C SER A 95 -7.07 -6.90 -9.80
N ASP A 96 -7.96 -6.45 -8.92
CA ASP A 96 -8.61 -5.14 -8.96
C ASP A 96 -7.98 -4.14 -7.98
N ARG A 97 -6.85 -4.50 -7.36
CA ARG A 97 -6.16 -3.70 -6.35
C ARG A 97 -4.71 -3.41 -6.76
N LEU A 98 -4.20 -2.28 -6.27
CA LEU A 98 -2.81 -1.86 -6.35
C LEU A 98 -2.32 -1.55 -4.94
N PHE A 99 -1.10 -1.97 -4.62
CA PHE A 99 -0.46 -1.68 -3.35
C PHE A 99 0.69 -0.70 -3.57
N VAL A 100 0.69 0.39 -2.81
CA VAL A 100 1.63 1.51 -2.95
C VAL A 100 2.26 1.81 -1.58
N LEU A 101 3.57 2.04 -1.53
CA LEU A 101 4.34 2.31 -0.31
C LEU A 101 4.94 3.72 -0.32
#